data_AF-A0A7V9UDU8-F1
#
_entry.id   AF-A0A7V9UDU8-F1
#
_cell.length_a   1.000
_cell.length_b   1.000
_cell.length_c   1.000
_cell.angle_alpha   90.00
_cell.angle_beta   90.00
_cell.angle_gamma   90.00
#
_symmetry.space_group_name_H-M   'P 1'
#
loop_
_entity.id
_entity.type
_entity.pdbx_description
1 polymer ?
#
loop_
_entity_poly.entity_id
_entity_poly.type
_entity_poly.pdbx_seq_one_letter_code
_entity_poly.pdbx_strand_id
1 'polypeptide(L)'
;MIVYTTGFFGCMESPFPYEVLLVLSVAMYSRAMDPTPARHPAPFVLTLGVAVLVSVVVALLPETAVTTLTDHRPLGDSAAWWAFRLILLAAIGQALYVGFALLHPERIKAARIKEARLARMTRDELLRSITRYAATIAALTLVYGLSAFLITGERDAYWLFPFLLIAQVAIYYRQVGGIESWLSFQPEFVTDTNDWREPSGRDDTNDGNGRESTGD
;
A
#
# COMPACT_ATOMS: atom_id res chain seq x y z
N MET A 1 12.57 -28.80 -45.05
CA MET A 1 13.54 -29.13 -43.99
C MET A 1 13.42 -28.05 -42.92
N ILE A 2 12.47 -28.24 -41.99
CA ILE A 2 12.16 -27.31 -40.91
C ILE A 2 12.62 -28.01 -39.63
N VAL A 3 13.63 -27.43 -38.98
CA VAL A 3 14.21 -27.95 -37.75
C VAL A 3 13.20 -27.74 -36.62
N TYR A 4 12.74 -28.84 -36.04
CA TYR A 4 11.98 -28.88 -34.79
C TYR A 4 12.82 -28.28 -33.66
N THR A 5 12.43 -27.10 -33.16
CA THR A 5 12.85 -26.58 -31.85
C THR A 5 11.85 -26.99 -30.76
N THR A 6 11.49 -28.27 -30.74
CA THR A 6 10.99 -28.95 -29.55
C THR A 6 12.20 -29.41 -28.73
N GLY A 7 12.75 -28.51 -27.91
CA GLY A 7 13.97 -28.80 -27.17
C GLY A 7 14.23 -27.95 -25.93
N PHE A 8 13.23 -27.21 -25.41
CA PHE A 8 13.41 -26.42 -24.18
C PHE A 8 12.33 -26.67 -23.10
N PHE A 9 11.47 -27.66 -23.30
CA PHE A 9 10.43 -28.06 -22.34
C PHE A 9 10.52 -29.52 -21.88
N GLY A 10 11.60 -30.23 -22.23
CA GLY A 10 11.92 -31.54 -21.66
C GLY A 10 12.62 -31.49 -20.28
N CYS A 11 12.83 -30.29 -19.73
CA CYS A 11 13.44 -30.08 -18.41
C CYS A 11 12.56 -29.23 -17.47
N MET A 12 11.24 -29.21 -17.69
CA MET A 12 10.30 -28.55 -16.77
C MET A 12 9.54 -29.57 -15.90
N GLU A 13 10.27 -30.61 -15.49
CA GLU A 13 9.83 -31.68 -14.59
C GLU A 13 10.60 -31.55 -13.26
N SER A 14 10.56 -30.35 -12.67
CA SER A 14 10.91 -30.08 -11.27
C SER A 14 10.29 -28.73 -10.88
N PRO A 15 9.94 -28.55 -9.60
CA PRO A 15 8.81 -27.75 -9.18
C PRO A 15 9.10 -26.26 -9.32
N PHE A 16 8.03 -25.48 -9.49
CA PHE A 16 8.03 -24.02 -9.48
C PHE A 16 9.04 -23.41 -8.48
N PRO A 17 9.66 -22.25 -8.78
CA PRO A 17 10.62 -21.58 -7.92
C PRO A 17 9.97 -20.91 -6.69
N TYR A 18 8.95 -21.54 -6.09
CA TYR A 18 8.41 -21.12 -4.81
C TYR A 18 9.46 -21.24 -3.73
N GLU A 19 10.36 -22.23 -3.77
CA GLU A 19 11.43 -22.37 -2.75
C GLU A 19 12.39 -21.19 -2.75
N VAL A 20 12.77 -20.65 -3.92
CA VAL A 20 13.66 -19.49 -4.00
C VAL A 20 12.93 -18.22 -3.57
N LEU A 21 11.66 -18.05 -3.95
CA LEU A 21 10.83 -16.94 -3.49
C LEU A 21 10.51 -17.03 -1.99
N LEU A 22 10.33 -18.24 -1.46
CA LEU A 22 10.04 -18.54 -0.06
C LEU A 22 11.30 -18.40 0.79
N VAL A 23 12.47 -18.84 0.31
CA VAL A 23 13.76 -18.60 0.96
C VAL A 23 14.13 -17.12 0.90
N LEU A 24 13.89 -16.42 -0.21
CA LEU A 24 14.11 -14.96 -0.28
C LEU A 24 13.14 -14.20 0.61
N SER A 25 11.86 -14.58 0.64
CA SER A 25 10.89 -13.94 1.52
C SER A 25 11.14 -14.30 2.98
N VAL A 26 11.54 -15.53 3.34
CA VAL A 26 11.94 -15.93 4.70
C VAL A 26 13.27 -15.30 5.11
N ALA A 27 14.24 -15.15 4.21
CA ALA A 27 15.52 -14.48 4.49
C ALA A 27 15.35 -12.95 4.59
N MET A 28 14.49 -12.35 3.77
CA MET A 28 14.09 -10.95 3.96
C MET A 28 13.26 -10.79 5.25
N TYR A 29 12.40 -11.74 5.57
CA TYR A 29 11.57 -11.78 6.78
C TYR A 29 12.41 -11.95 8.06
N SER A 30 13.43 -12.82 8.05
CA SER A 30 14.32 -13.05 9.19
C SER A 30 15.26 -11.86 9.42
N ARG A 31 15.76 -11.25 8.35
CA ARG A 31 16.52 -9.99 8.42
C ARG A 31 15.65 -8.78 8.82
N ALA A 32 14.33 -8.92 8.71
CA ALA A 32 13.32 -7.96 9.13
C ALA A 32 12.80 -8.15 10.58
N MET A 33 13.32 -9.10 11.36
CA MET A 33 13.01 -9.22 12.79
C MET A 33 13.94 -8.38 13.67
N ASP A 34 13.64 -7.09 13.75
CA ASP A 34 14.00 -6.28 14.92
C ASP A 34 12.72 -5.50 15.28
N PRO A 35 11.98 -5.89 16.34
CA PRO A 35 10.57 -5.54 16.44
C PRO A 35 10.37 -4.23 17.21
N THR A 36 10.24 -3.12 16.50
CA THR A 36 9.39 -2.02 16.98
C THR A 36 8.03 -2.15 16.29
N PRO A 37 7.04 -2.82 16.92
CA PRO A 37 5.71 -2.98 16.34
C PRO A 37 5.03 -1.61 16.22
N ALA A 38 4.41 -1.33 15.08
CA ALA A 38 3.63 -0.11 14.89
C ALA A 38 2.37 -0.14 15.77
N ARG A 39 2.06 0.96 16.47
CA ARG A 39 0.88 1.08 17.36
C ARG A 39 -0.46 1.06 16.62
N HIS A 40 -0.47 1.24 15.30
CA HIS A 40 -1.69 1.28 14.48
C HIS A 40 -1.75 0.13 13.46
N PRO A 41 -1.93 -1.14 13.89
CA PRO A 41 -1.97 -2.28 12.96
C PRO A 41 -3.28 -2.37 12.15
N ALA A 42 -4.32 -1.65 12.55
CA ALA A 42 -5.69 -1.81 12.01
C ALA A 42 -5.79 -1.80 10.47
N PRO A 43 -5.11 -0.91 9.72
CA PRO A 43 -5.20 -0.91 8.26
C PRO A 43 -4.59 -2.16 7.63
N PHE A 44 -3.47 -2.64 8.17
CA PHE A 44 -2.79 -3.84 7.67
C PHE A 44 -3.59 -5.11 7.96
N VAL A 45 -4.17 -5.20 9.15
CA VAL A 45 -5.06 -6.32 9.52
C VAL A 45 -6.28 -6.36 8.62
N LEU A 46 -6.87 -5.21 8.32
CA LEU A 46 -7.99 -5.12 7.38
C LEU A 46 -7.58 -5.56 5.97
N THR A 47 -6.43 -5.09 5.46
CA THR A 47 -5.91 -5.53 4.16
C THR A 47 -5.67 -7.04 4.11
N LEU A 48 -5.09 -7.63 5.16
CA LEU A 48 -4.89 -9.08 5.25
C LEU A 48 -6.23 -9.83 5.34
N GLY A 49 -7.20 -9.32 6.10
CA GLY A 49 -8.54 -9.90 6.19
C GLY A 49 -9.25 -9.92 4.84
N VAL A 50 -9.16 -8.82 4.07
CA VAL A 50 -9.68 -8.75 2.71
C VAL A 50 -8.91 -9.71 1.79
N ALA A 51 -7.59 -9.81 1.90
CA ALA A 51 -6.78 -10.76 1.13
C ALA A 51 -7.23 -12.20 1.36
N VAL A 52 -7.39 -12.60 2.62
CA VAL A 52 -7.88 -13.95 3.00
C VAL A 52 -9.28 -14.19 2.42
N LEU A 53 -10.20 -13.23 2.57
CA LEU A 53 -11.55 -13.35 2.02
C LEU A 53 -11.52 -13.57 0.50
N VAL A 54 -10.76 -12.75 -0.23
CA VAL A 54 -10.63 -12.88 -1.69
C VAL A 54 -9.97 -14.20 -2.05
N SER A 55 -8.93 -14.63 -1.34
CA SER A 55 -8.26 -15.91 -1.59
C SER A 55 -9.19 -17.11 -1.37
N VAL A 56 -10.02 -17.06 -0.32
CA VAL A 56 -11.05 -18.07 -0.06
C VAL A 56 -12.08 -18.08 -1.19
N VAL A 57 -12.56 -16.92 -1.63
CA VAL A 57 -13.49 -16.84 -2.77
C VAL A 57 -12.87 -17.45 -4.02
N VAL A 58 -11.63 -17.09 -4.38
CA VAL A 58 -10.91 -17.65 -5.53
C VAL A 58 -10.73 -19.17 -5.42
N ALA A 59 -10.41 -19.67 -4.23
CA ALA A 59 -10.24 -21.10 -3.97
C ALA A 59 -11.55 -21.89 -4.05
N LEU A 60 -12.68 -21.26 -3.69
CA LEU A 60 -14.01 -21.86 -3.71
C LEU A 60 -14.70 -21.78 -5.08
N LEU A 61 -14.08 -21.18 -6.10
CA LEU A 61 -14.65 -21.19 -7.44
C LEU A 61 -14.85 -22.65 -7.92
N PRO A 62 -16.00 -22.99 -8.51
CA PRO A 62 -16.18 -24.30 -9.10
C PRO A 62 -15.26 -24.45 -10.32
N GLU A 63 -14.73 -25.66 -10.54
CA GLU A 63 -13.85 -25.95 -11.69
C GLU A 63 -14.51 -25.60 -13.02
N THR A 64 -15.83 -25.75 -13.13
CA THR A 64 -16.61 -25.36 -14.32
C THR A 64 -16.52 -23.87 -14.64
N ALA A 65 -16.43 -23.00 -13.63
CA ALA A 65 -16.25 -21.57 -13.83
C ALA A 65 -14.84 -21.25 -14.30
N VAL A 66 -13.83 -21.95 -13.75
CA VAL A 66 -12.42 -21.79 -14.15
C VAL A 66 -12.24 -22.24 -15.60
N THR A 67 -12.74 -23.42 -15.97
CA THR A 67 -12.64 -23.93 -17.35
C THR A 67 -13.34 -23.01 -18.34
N THR A 68 -14.51 -22.45 -17.99
CA THR A 68 -15.19 -21.47 -18.84
C THR A 68 -14.34 -20.22 -19.06
N LEU A 69 -13.64 -19.77 -18.02
CA LEU A 69 -12.72 -18.64 -18.10
C LEU A 69 -11.49 -18.96 -18.96
N THR A 70 -10.95 -20.17 -18.84
CA THR A 70 -9.82 -20.64 -19.67
C THR A 70 -10.21 -20.73 -21.14
N ASP A 71 -11.42 -21.23 -21.45
CA ASP A 71 -11.93 -21.37 -22.81
C ASP A 71 -12.25 -20.02 -23.47
N HIS A 72 -12.75 -19.06 -22.69
CA HIS A 72 -13.12 -17.72 -23.17
C HIS A 72 -12.09 -16.63 -22.84
N ARG A 73 -10.85 -17.03 -22.53
CA ARG A 73 -9.81 -16.08 -22.16
C ARG A 73 -9.59 -15.06 -23.28
N PRO A 74 -9.34 -13.79 -22.93
CA PRO A 74 -9.24 -12.71 -23.91
C PRO A 74 -7.98 -12.78 -24.78
N LEU A 75 -6.97 -13.55 -24.36
CA LEU A 75 -5.66 -13.63 -25.00
C LEU A 75 -5.31 -15.08 -25.31
N GLY A 76 -4.68 -15.34 -26.46
CA GLY A 76 -4.09 -16.65 -26.75
C GLY A 76 -2.95 -17.01 -25.78
N ASP A 77 -2.59 -18.29 -25.67
CA ASP A 77 -1.63 -18.84 -24.68
C ASP A 77 -0.38 -17.98 -24.49
N SER A 78 0.30 -17.67 -25.59
CA SER A 78 1.55 -16.90 -25.56
C SER A 78 1.35 -15.47 -25.04
N ALA A 79 0.25 -14.82 -25.45
CA ALA A 79 -0.05 -13.45 -25.03
C ALA A 79 -0.50 -13.39 -23.56
N ALA A 80 -1.28 -14.37 -23.10
CA ALA A 80 -1.67 -14.50 -21.70
C ALA A 80 -0.44 -14.67 -20.79
N TRP A 81 0.52 -15.49 -21.21
CA TRP A 81 1.76 -15.69 -20.46
C TRP A 81 2.62 -14.44 -20.38
N TRP A 82 2.74 -13.68 -21.47
CA TRP A 82 3.42 -12.39 -21.46
C TRP A 82 2.69 -11.35 -20.60
N ALA A 83 1.35 -11.30 -20.66
CA ALA A 83 0.55 -10.43 -19.82
C ALA A 83 0.78 -10.72 -18.33
N PHE A 84 0.78 -12.00 -17.93
CA PHE A 84 1.10 -12.41 -16.57
C PHE A 84 2.46 -11.87 -16.10
N ARG A 85 3.51 -12.03 -16.92
CA ARG A 85 4.86 -11.54 -16.60
C ARG A 85 4.89 -10.03 -16.42
N LEU A 86 4.19 -9.28 -17.27
CA LEU A 86 4.13 -7.82 -17.17
C LEU A 86 3.39 -7.38 -15.90
N ILE A 87 2.30 -8.04 -15.55
CA ILE A 87 1.56 -7.78 -14.30
C ILE A 87 2.44 -8.08 -13.09
N LEU A 88 3.16 -9.20 -13.11
CA LEU A 88 4.08 -9.58 -12.03
C LEU A 88 5.21 -8.56 -11.89
N LEU A 89 5.84 -8.14 -12.99
CA LEU A 89 6.87 -7.10 -12.98
C LEU A 89 6.34 -5.77 -12.46
N ALA A 90 5.11 -5.39 -12.85
CA ALA A 90 4.45 -4.19 -12.34
C ALA A 90 4.21 -4.27 -10.83
N ALA A 91 3.73 -5.42 -10.33
CA ALA A 91 3.49 -5.63 -8.90
C ALA A 91 4.80 -5.57 -8.09
N ILE A 92 5.88 -6.19 -8.58
CA ILE A 92 7.20 -6.11 -7.95
C ILE A 92 7.74 -4.67 -8.01
N GLY A 93 7.63 -4.01 -9.16
CA GLY A 93 8.05 -2.62 -9.34
C GLY A 93 7.33 -1.68 -8.39
N GLN A 94 6.01 -1.83 -8.23
CA GLN A 94 5.21 -1.10 -7.25
C GLN A 94 5.71 -1.37 -5.82
N ALA A 95 5.91 -2.64 -5.48
CA ALA A 95 6.37 -3.05 -4.15
C ALA A 95 7.67 -2.34 -3.76
N LEU A 96 8.64 -2.38 -4.68
CA LEU A 96 9.97 -1.81 -4.51
C LEU A 96 9.92 -0.29 -4.50
N TYR A 97 9.20 0.33 -5.42
CA TYR A 97 9.10 1.78 -5.49
C TYR A 97 8.46 2.34 -4.21
N VAL A 98 7.34 1.79 -3.76
CA VAL A 98 6.67 2.33 -2.58
C VAL A 98 7.43 2.00 -1.29
N GLY A 99 7.99 0.79 -1.17
CA GLY A 99 8.78 0.39 -0.01
C GLY A 99 10.10 1.16 0.11
N PHE A 100 10.85 1.34 -0.98
CA PHE A 100 12.18 1.94 -0.92
C PHE A 100 12.22 3.44 -1.26
N ALA A 101 11.31 3.95 -2.11
CA ALA A 101 11.34 5.36 -2.51
C ALA A 101 10.39 6.24 -1.70
N LEU A 102 9.17 5.77 -1.36
CA LEU A 102 8.18 6.59 -0.66
C LEU A 102 8.21 6.41 0.87
N LEU A 103 8.21 5.16 1.34
CA LEU A 103 8.12 4.84 2.77
C LEU A 103 9.48 4.90 3.49
N HIS A 104 10.54 5.34 2.81
CA HIS A 104 11.84 5.47 3.44
C HIS A 104 11.79 6.58 4.51
N PRO A 105 12.18 6.29 5.77
CA PRO A 105 12.06 7.25 6.87
C PRO A 105 12.80 8.55 6.59
N GLU A 106 13.91 8.51 5.86
CA GLU A 106 14.69 9.70 5.47
C GLU A 106 13.95 10.62 4.50
N ARG A 107 13.13 10.06 3.60
CA ARG A 107 12.33 10.85 2.65
C ARG A 107 11.19 11.56 3.36
N ILE A 108 10.57 10.90 4.35
CA ILE A 108 9.52 11.50 5.18
C ILE A 108 10.08 12.61 6.06
N LYS A 109 11.30 12.43 6.59
CA LYS A 109 12.04 13.51 7.28
C LYS A 109 12.24 14.72 6.37
N ALA A 110 12.74 14.50 5.15
CA ALA A 110 12.96 15.56 4.17
C ALA A 110 11.65 16.23 3.71
N ALA A 111 10.58 15.46 3.51
CA ALA A 111 9.27 15.96 3.12
C ALA A 111 8.63 16.82 4.21
N ARG A 112 8.76 16.44 5.49
CA ARG A 112 8.26 17.23 6.62
C ARG A 112 8.96 18.58 6.76
N ILE A 113 10.25 18.64 6.43
CA ILE A 113 11.03 19.89 6.42
C ILE A 113 10.62 20.78 5.24
N LYS A 114 10.29 20.18 4.09
CA LYS A 114 9.98 20.90 2.85
C LYS A 114 8.52 21.36 2.75
N GLU A 115 7.58 20.62 3.35
CA GLU A 115 6.14 20.85 3.19
C GLU A 115 5.48 21.35 4.47
N ALA A 116 5.01 22.61 4.45
CA ALA A 116 4.33 23.25 5.57
C ALA A 116 3.04 22.52 6.01
N ARG A 117 2.42 21.72 5.13
CA ARG A 117 1.23 20.94 5.44
C ARG A 117 1.54 19.72 6.32
N LEU A 118 2.64 19.01 6.05
CA LEU A 118 3.10 17.88 6.87
C LEU A 118 3.73 18.32 8.19
N ALA A 119 4.32 19.52 8.22
CA ALA A 119 4.85 20.10 9.44
C ALA A 119 3.76 20.39 10.49
N ARG A 120 2.55 20.76 10.04
CA ARG A 120 1.40 21.10 10.90
C ARG A 120 0.56 19.91 11.35
N MET A 121 0.76 18.72 10.78
CA MET A 121 0.01 17.52 11.18
C MET A 121 0.54 16.97 12.51
N THR A 122 -0.40 16.53 13.36
CA THR A 122 -0.06 15.79 14.58
C THR A 122 0.59 14.45 14.22
N ARG A 123 1.37 13.88 15.15
CA ARG A 123 2.09 12.61 14.91
C ARG A 123 1.13 11.47 14.58
N ASP A 124 0.02 11.40 15.31
CA ASP A 124 -0.97 10.35 15.16
C ASP A 124 -1.70 10.44 13.82
N GLU A 125 -2.03 11.66 13.37
CA GLU A 125 -2.64 11.86 12.05
C GLU A 125 -1.70 11.49 10.91
N LEU A 126 -0.42 11.89 11.03
CA LEU A 126 0.60 11.54 10.05
C LEU A 126 0.81 10.03 9.98
N LEU A 127 0.95 9.36 11.13
CA LEU A 127 1.12 7.91 11.20
C LEU A 127 -0.10 7.17 10.65
N ARG A 128 -1.33 7.57 11.01
CA ARG A 128 -2.54 6.95 10.45
C ARG A 128 -2.62 7.13 8.93
N SER A 129 -2.27 8.31 8.42
CA SER A 129 -2.26 8.58 6.98
C SER A 129 -1.25 7.69 6.25
N ILE A 130 -0.01 7.62 6.73
CA ILE A 130 1.05 6.78 6.14
C ILE A 130 0.66 5.30 6.20
N THR A 131 0.17 4.84 7.35
CA THR A 131 -0.24 3.44 7.55
C THR A 131 -1.38 3.07 6.61
N ARG A 132 -2.39 3.94 6.47
CA ARG A 132 -3.50 3.71 5.54
C ARG A 132 -3.01 3.71 4.09
N TYR A 133 -2.16 4.64 3.71
CA TYR A 133 -1.58 4.70 2.37
C TYR A 133 -0.80 3.42 2.05
N ALA A 134 0.09 2.99 2.93
CA ALA A 134 0.86 1.75 2.77
C ALA A 134 -0.04 0.52 2.65
N ALA A 135 -1.08 0.41 3.48
CA ALA A 135 -2.05 -0.67 3.43
C ALA A 135 -2.87 -0.68 2.13
N THR A 136 -3.27 0.50 1.63
CA THR A 136 -3.98 0.63 0.34
C THR A 136 -3.10 0.21 -0.83
N ILE A 137 -1.83 0.62 -0.84
CA ILE A 137 -0.89 0.20 -1.90
C ILE A 137 -0.66 -1.31 -1.85
N ALA A 138 -0.50 -1.88 -0.66
CA ALA A 138 -0.37 -3.33 -0.53
C ALA A 138 -1.63 -4.06 -1.04
N ALA A 139 -2.81 -3.50 -0.83
CA ALA A 139 -4.07 -4.06 -1.35
C ALA A 139 -4.13 -4.08 -2.89
N LEU A 140 -3.45 -3.17 -3.60
CA LEU A 140 -3.37 -3.20 -5.08
C LEU A 140 -2.74 -4.50 -5.60
N THR A 141 -1.91 -5.17 -4.80
CA THR A 141 -1.36 -6.48 -5.15
C THR A 141 -2.42 -7.55 -5.34
N LEU A 142 -3.56 -7.46 -4.63
CA LEU A 142 -4.71 -8.33 -4.89
C LEU A 142 -5.38 -8.04 -6.22
N VAL A 143 -5.44 -6.76 -6.61
CA VAL A 143 -6.00 -6.36 -7.91
C VAL A 143 -5.14 -6.96 -9.03
N TYR A 144 -3.81 -6.90 -8.91
CA TYR A 144 -2.91 -7.56 -9.85
C TYR A 144 -3.13 -9.08 -9.90
N GLY A 145 -3.32 -9.74 -8.75
CA GLY A 145 -3.61 -11.17 -8.70
C GLY A 145 -4.93 -11.55 -9.34
N LEU A 146 -5.99 -10.77 -9.11
CA LEU A 146 -7.28 -10.98 -9.75
C LEU A 146 -7.20 -10.71 -11.25
N SER A 147 -6.51 -9.64 -11.68
CA SER A 147 -6.31 -9.38 -13.11
C SER A 147 -5.51 -10.50 -13.78
N ALA A 148 -4.47 -11.01 -13.14
CA ALA A 148 -3.72 -12.16 -13.64
C ALA A 148 -4.62 -13.38 -13.83
N PHE A 149 -5.41 -13.74 -12.82
CA PHE A 149 -6.39 -14.83 -12.90
C PHE A 149 -7.40 -14.63 -14.03
N LEU A 150 -7.99 -13.44 -14.15
CA LEU A 150 -9.01 -13.15 -15.16
C LEU A 150 -8.46 -13.14 -16.59
N ILE A 151 -7.18 -12.77 -16.77
CA ILE A 151 -6.55 -12.69 -18.08
C ILE A 151 -6.04 -14.06 -18.53
N THR A 152 -5.44 -14.84 -17.63
CA THR A 152 -4.88 -16.16 -17.97
C THR A 152 -5.94 -17.26 -17.92
N GLY A 153 -6.96 -17.11 -17.08
CA GLY A 153 -7.92 -18.17 -16.77
C GLY A 153 -7.33 -19.27 -15.89
N GLU A 154 -6.12 -19.08 -15.35
CA GLU A 154 -5.42 -20.07 -14.52
C GLU A 154 -5.48 -19.69 -13.05
N ARG A 155 -6.01 -20.58 -12.22
CA ARG A 155 -6.07 -20.38 -10.76
C ARG A 155 -4.67 -20.22 -10.15
N ASP A 156 -3.67 -20.90 -10.70
CA ASP A 156 -2.30 -20.86 -10.20
C ASP A 156 -1.64 -19.48 -10.37
N ALA A 157 -2.04 -18.73 -11.39
CA ALA A 157 -1.56 -17.36 -11.61
C ALA A 157 -1.95 -16.40 -10.48
N TYR A 158 -3.05 -16.67 -9.76
CA TYR A 158 -3.49 -15.85 -8.62
C TYR A 158 -2.55 -15.99 -7.42
N TRP A 159 -2.15 -17.22 -7.07
CA TRP A 159 -1.56 -17.54 -5.76
C TRP A 159 -0.24 -16.84 -5.46
N LEU A 160 0.51 -16.47 -6.49
CA LEU A 160 1.76 -15.71 -6.34
C LEU A 160 1.53 -14.34 -5.68
N PHE A 161 0.38 -13.71 -5.93
CA PHE A 161 0.10 -12.35 -5.47
C PHE A 161 -0.25 -12.24 -3.98
N PRO A 162 -1.05 -13.15 -3.37
CA PRO A 162 -1.19 -13.23 -1.93
C PRO A 162 0.14 -13.39 -1.19
N PHE A 163 1.07 -14.22 -1.69
CA PHE A 163 2.41 -14.35 -1.09
C PHE A 163 3.20 -13.04 -1.18
N LEU A 164 3.18 -12.39 -2.34
CA LEU A 164 3.80 -11.07 -2.51
C LEU A 164 3.16 -10.02 -1.59
N LEU A 165 1.84 -10.03 -1.41
CA LEU A 165 1.13 -9.13 -0.52
C LEU A 165 1.55 -9.34 0.92
N ILE A 166 1.65 -10.58 1.40
CA ILE A 166 2.09 -10.88 2.78
C ILE A 166 3.51 -10.34 2.99
N ALA A 167 4.42 -10.58 2.04
CA ALA A 167 5.77 -10.04 2.10
C ALA A 167 5.78 -8.49 2.11
N GLN A 168 4.99 -7.84 1.25
CA GLN A 168 4.84 -6.38 1.20
C GLN A 168 4.30 -5.81 2.51
N VAL A 169 3.22 -6.39 3.05
CA VAL A 169 2.60 -5.97 4.30
C VAL A 169 3.61 -6.06 5.44
N ALA A 170 4.39 -7.14 5.53
CA ALA A 170 5.42 -7.29 6.54
C ALA A 170 6.50 -6.21 6.43
N ILE A 171 6.99 -5.93 5.22
CA ILE A 171 7.99 -4.88 4.97
C ILE A 171 7.43 -3.50 5.34
N TYR A 172 6.22 -3.18 4.90
CA TYR A 172 5.59 -1.88 5.14
C TYR A 172 5.26 -1.68 6.62
N TYR A 173 4.76 -2.72 7.29
CA TYR A 173 4.50 -2.68 8.73
C TYR A 173 5.78 -2.36 9.52
N ARG A 174 6.91 -2.98 9.14
CA ARG A 174 8.22 -2.68 9.73
C ARG A 174 8.66 -1.24 9.45
N GLN A 175 8.53 -0.76 8.22
CA GLN A 175 8.92 0.61 7.87
C GLN A 175 8.12 1.65 8.64
N VAL A 176 6.81 1.43 8.79
CA VAL A 176 5.94 2.29 9.61
C VAL A 176 6.38 2.28 11.08
N GLY A 177 6.72 1.12 11.66
CA GLY A 177 7.26 1.05 13.02
C GLY A 177 8.58 1.82 13.20
N GLY A 178 9.45 1.82 12.18
CA GLY A 178 10.66 2.64 12.15
C GLY A 178 10.39 4.15 12.06
N ILE A 179 9.34 4.56 11.36
CA ILE A 179 8.92 5.96 11.27
C ILE A 179 8.30 6.42 12.61
N GLU A 180 7.47 5.57 13.23
CA GLU A 180 6.86 5.82 14.52
C GLU A 180 7.90 6.00 15.63
N SER A 181 8.90 5.11 15.70
CA SER A 181 9.98 5.23 16.68
C SER A 181 10.75 6.53 16.50
N TRP A 182 11.07 6.93 15.26
CA TRP A 182 11.71 8.23 15.00
C TRP A 182 10.81 9.42 15.39
N LEU A 183 9.51 9.37 15.07
CA LEU A 183 8.55 10.43 15.40
C LEU A 183 8.40 10.61 16.91
N SER A 184 8.56 9.55 17.71
CA SER A 184 8.49 9.61 19.17
C SER A 184 9.54 10.57 19.77
N PHE A 185 10.70 10.72 19.11
CA PHE A 185 11.80 11.58 19.54
C PHE A 185 11.70 13.03 19.06
N GLN A 186 10.71 13.38 18.22
CA GLN A 186 10.51 14.77 17.84
C GLN A 186 9.88 15.55 19.02
N PRO A 187 9.85 16.89 19.02
CA PRO A 187 8.95 17.67 19.86
C PRO A 187 7.53 17.66 19.26
N GLU A 188 6.48 17.62 20.09
CA GLU A 188 5.10 17.74 19.58
C GLU A 188 4.91 19.17 19.12
N PHE A 189 4.60 19.35 17.84
CA PHE A 189 4.05 20.62 17.41
C PHE A 189 2.63 20.67 17.96
N VAL A 190 2.49 21.21 19.16
CA VAL A 190 1.20 21.64 19.69
C VAL A 190 0.78 22.80 18.80
N THR A 191 0.06 22.49 17.73
CA THR A 191 -0.73 23.50 17.04
C THR A 191 -1.84 23.84 18.04
N ASP A 192 -1.62 24.87 18.85
CA ASP A 192 -2.60 25.36 19.80
C ASP A 192 -3.91 25.59 19.04
N THR A 193 -4.84 24.67 19.22
CA THR A 193 -6.02 24.52 18.36
C THR A 193 -7.09 25.56 18.70
N ASN A 194 -6.68 26.62 19.43
CA ASN A 194 -7.51 27.72 19.88
C ASN A 194 -7.19 29.06 19.19
N ASP A 195 -6.24 29.14 18.26
CA ASP A 195 -5.89 30.39 17.58
C ASP A 195 -6.70 30.66 16.29
N TRP A 196 -7.85 29.99 16.13
CA TRP A 196 -8.87 30.33 15.13
C TRP A 196 -9.96 31.24 15.70
N ARG A 197 -9.73 31.93 16.83
CA ARG A 197 -10.55 33.10 17.14
C ARG A 197 -10.35 34.09 16.00
N GLU A 198 -11.30 34.09 15.08
CA GLU A 198 -11.59 35.19 14.19
C GLU A 198 -11.42 36.49 15.00
N PRO A 199 -10.71 37.51 14.48
CA PRO A 199 -10.92 38.84 15.02
C PRO A 199 -12.41 39.13 14.80
N SER A 200 -13.19 39.12 15.87
CA SER A 200 -14.61 39.49 15.86
C SER A 200 -14.70 40.98 15.53
N GLY A 201 -14.50 41.29 14.25
CA GLY A 201 -14.71 42.57 13.63
C GLY A 201 -16.10 42.62 13.05
N ARG A 202 -17.12 42.58 13.90
CA ARG A 202 -18.46 43.15 13.65
C ARG A 202 -19.37 42.91 14.85
N ASP A 203 -19.71 44.00 15.52
CA ASP A 203 -21.08 44.51 15.67
C ASP A 203 -20.95 45.82 16.48
N ASP A 204 -21.24 46.98 15.87
CA ASP A 204 -22.47 47.74 16.08
C ASP A 204 -22.41 48.47 17.44
N THR A 205 -22.37 49.79 17.56
CA THR A 205 -23.39 50.74 17.14
C THR A 205 -22.86 52.18 17.18
N ASN A 206 -23.36 52.94 16.22
CA ASN A 206 -23.48 54.37 16.21
C ASN A 206 -24.32 54.85 17.41
N ASP A 207 -23.69 55.19 18.53
CA ASP A 207 -24.33 55.92 19.65
C ASP A 207 -24.04 57.42 19.51
N GLY A 208 -24.69 58.03 18.53
CA GLY A 208 -24.88 59.47 18.53
C GLY A 208 -25.84 59.86 19.64
N ASN A 209 -25.34 60.33 20.78
CA ASN A 209 -26.03 61.35 21.59
C ASN A 209 -25.10 62.01 22.62
N GLY A 210 -24.20 62.88 22.15
CA GLY A 210 -23.48 63.85 22.99
C GLY A 210 -24.10 65.23 22.83
N ARG A 211 -25.24 65.47 23.49
CA ARG A 211 -25.62 66.84 23.87
C ARG A 211 -24.65 67.30 24.95
N GLU A 212 -23.78 68.25 24.63
CA GLU A 212 -23.20 69.10 25.66
C GLU A 212 -23.18 70.56 25.18
N SER A 213 -23.89 71.37 25.95
CA SER A 213 -24.09 72.80 25.84
C SER A 213 -23.04 73.49 26.68
N THR A 214 -22.29 74.42 26.09
CA THR A 214 -21.63 75.56 26.75
C THR A 214 -21.11 76.42 25.58
N GLY A 215 -21.51 77.68 25.37
CA GLY A 215 -21.68 78.73 26.37
C GLY A 215 -20.39 79.53 26.43
N ASP A 216 -20.21 80.44 25.46
CA ASP A 216 -19.58 81.78 25.51
C ASP A 216 -19.11 82.25 24.12
#